data_AF-A0A5E4TDZ5-F1
#
_entry.id   AF-A0A5E4TDZ5-F1
#
_cell.length_a   1.000
_cell.length_b   1.000
_cell.length_c   1.000
_cell.angle_alpha   90.00
_cell.angle_beta   90.00
_cell.angle_gamma   90.00
#
_symmetry.space_group_name_H-M   'P 1'
#
loop_
_entity.id
_entity.type
_entity.pdbx_description
1 polymer ?
#
loop_
_entity_poly.entity_id
_entity_poly.type
_entity_poly.pdbx_seq_one_letter_code
_entity_poly.pdbx_strand_id
1 'polypeptide(L)'
;MALFGPRRRRANGTVMTIRLRFLSLISLAILGCVMALASTQSFAAAAVAGIRSGGTLRYVFVGNQTSMAKAKLAALNKCRSQLGAGRRGGHCEIIMAGNGPAYWSVVHATNGEIGVALGDEEAAAVQDAFVVCQRGGECSISNAQVWYDSGQRPGKRPPPPKAAQAPQPQCRIPTGQVVRMQTRCTNGDCVRTYENGCTVRFQAARCLDRETNTYVWRPNGCDDDS
;
A
#
# COMPACT_ATOMS: atom_id res chain seq x y z
N MET A 1 52.66 -51.09 64.74
CA MET A 1 52.26 -52.10 63.73
C MET A 1 50.75 -52.01 63.57
N ALA A 2 50.26 -51.99 62.31
CA ALA A 2 48.86 -51.83 61.85
C ALA A 2 48.26 -50.41 61.99
N LEU A 3 47.42 -49.86 61.09
CA LEU A 3 47.01 -50.04 59.68
C LEU A 3 46.03 -48.88 59.38
N PHE A 4 45.69 -48.65 58.10
CA PHE A 4 44.63 -47.77 57.52
C PHE A 4 45.00 -46.37 56.99
N GLY A 5 45.12 -46.26 55.65
CA GLY A 5 44.53 -45.14 54.89
C GLY A 5 43.05 -45.45 54.55
N PRO A 6 42.43 -44.87 53.50
CA PRO A 6 42.55 -43.56 52.85
C PRO A 6 41.18 -42.82 52.80
N ARG A 7 41.11 -41.58 52.28
CA ARG A 7 39.89 -41.12 51.56
C ARG A 7 40.19 -39.97 50.59
N ARG A 8 40.32 -40.33 49.30
CA ARG A 8 40.14 -39.42 48.15
C ARG A 8 38.71 -38.87 48.16
N ARG A 9 38.53 -37.55 48.03
CA ARG A 9 37.31 -36.97 47.46
C ARG A 9 37.60 -36.47 46.04
N ARG A 10 36.80 -36.99 45.09
CA ARG A 10 36.81 -36.70 43.65
C ARG A 10 36.38 -35.25 43.40
N ALA A 11 37.16 -34.51 42.60
CA ALA A 11 36.73 -33.28 41.94
C ALA A 11 36.14 -33.64 40.56
N ASN A 12 34.82 -33.78 40.47
CA ASN A 12 34.10 -34.10 39.22
C ASN A 12 33.07 -33.02 38.82
N GLY A 13 33.16 -31.80 39.38
CA GLY A 13 32.14 -30.76 39.18
C GLY A 13 32.42 -29.76 38.05
N THR A 14 33.66 -29.64 37.58
CA THR A 14 34.09 -28.47 36.78
C THR A 14 34.02 -28.67 35.25
N VAL A 15 33.98 -29.92 34.77
CA VAL A 15 34.08 -30.21 33.33
C VAL A 15 32.72 -30.09 32.62
N MET A 16 31.62 -30.34 33.33
CA MET A 16 30.27 -30.43 32.73
C MET A 16 29.64 -29.05 32.46
N THR A 17 29.92 -28.05 33.29
CA THR A 17 29.41 -26.67 33.16
C THR A 17 30.10 -25.87 32.05
N ILE A 18 31.36 -26.18 31.73
CA ILE A 18 32.10 -25.50 30.66
C ILE A 18 31.62 -25.95 29.28
N ARG A 19 31.36 -27.26 29.09
CA ARG A 19 30.86 -27.78 27.80
C ARG A 19 29.45 -27.28 27.44
N LEU A 20 28.58 -27.09 28.43
CA LEU A 20 27.22 -26.57 28.21
C LEU A 20 27.22 -25.08 27.80
N ARG A 21 28.14 -24.28 28.36
CA ARG A 21 28.29 -22.85 28.01
C ARG A 21 28.84 -22.64 26.60
N PHE A 22 29.79 -23.47 26.16
CA PHE A 22 30.32 -23.41 24.79
C PHE A 22 29.28 -23.82 23.73
N LEU A 23 28.47 -24.85 23.98
CA LEU A 23 27.38 -25.24 23.08
C LEU A 23 26.28 -24.16 22.97
N SER A 24 25.99 -23.46 24.07
CA SER A 24 25.03 -22.35 24.10
C SER A 24 25.53 -21.11 23.33
N LEU A 25 26.82 -20.79 23.42
CA LEU A 25 27.43 -19.67 22.67
C LEU A 25 27.50 -19.92 21.17
N ILE A 26 27.77 -21.17 20.75
CA ILE A 26 27.79 -21.54 19.32
C ILE A 26 26.38 -21.51 18.73
N SER A 27 25.37 -21.99 19.47
CA SER A 27 23.98 -21.96 19.00
C SER A 27 23.43 -20.53 18.89
N LEU A 28 23.78 -19.62 19.81
CA LEU A 28 23.44 -18.18 19.69
C LEU A 28 24.10 -17.50 18.47
N ALA A 29 25.37 -17.83 18.18
CA ALA A 29 26.06 -17.28 17.01
C ALA A 29 25.45 -17.79 15.68
N ILE A 30 25.08 -19.08 15.63
CA ILE A 30 24.39 -19.66 14.46
C ILE A 30 23.00 -19.05 14.28
N LEU A 31 22.24 -18.87 15.37
CA LEU A 31 20.91 -18.24 15.30
C LEU A 31 21.00 -16.77 14.85
N GLY A 32 22.02 -16.04 15.30
CA GLY A 32 22.30 -14.66 14.85
C GLY A 32 22.63 -14.58 13.36
N CYS A 33 23.45 -15.49 12.84
CA CYS A 33 23.76 -15.56 11.40
C CYS A 33 22.54 -15.90 10.54
N VAL A 34 21.67 -16.81 10.99
CA VAL A 34 20.44 -17.18 10.26
C VAL A 34 19.44 -16.02 10.20
N MET A 35 19.35 -15.20 11.25
CA MET A 35 18.50 -14.00 11.27
C MET A 35 19.06 -12.84 10.41
N ALA A 36 20.38 -12.74 10.25
CA ALA A 36 21.01 -11.72 9.37
C ALA A 36 20.82 -12.02 7.86
N LEU A 37 20.68 -13.30 7.50
CA LEU A 37 20.40 -13.74 6.13
C LEU A 37 18.93 -13.59 5.72
N ALA A 38 18.03 -13.33 6.66
CA ALA A 38 16.64 -12.93 6.39
C ALA A 38 16.52 -11.42 6.10
N SER A 39 17.61 -10.78 5.64
CA SER A 39 17.59 -9.40 5.17
C SER A 39 16.58 -9.29 4.02
N THR A 40 15.51 -8.54 4.30
CA THR A 40 14.40 -8.25 3.42
C THR A 40 14.92 -7.90 2.02
N GLN A 41 14.60 -8.73 1.01
CA GLN A 41 14.87 -8.39 -0.38
C GLN A 41 14.21 -7.04 -0.65
N SER A 42 15.01 -6.02 -0.88
CA SER A 42 14.52 -4.69 -1.22
C SER A 42 14.00 -4.73 -2.65
N PHE A 43 12.70 -5.02 -2.78
CA PHE A 43 11.97 -4.85 -4.01
C PHE A 43 11.92 -3.34 -4.30
N ALA A 44 12.22 -2.90 -5.53
CA ALA A 44 12.40 -1.49 -5.85
C ALA A 44 12.12 -1.17 -7.31
N ALA A 45 11.32 -1.96 -8.03
CA ALA A 45 11.03 -1.69 -9.43
C ALA A 45 9.58 -1.98 -9.80
N ALA A 46 9.07 -1.13 -10.68
CA ALA A 46 7.75 -1.24 -11.27
C ALA A 46 7.80 -1.03 -12.78
N ALA A 47 6.77 -1.53 -13.46
CA ALA A 47 6.59 -1.35 -14.89
C ALA A 47 5.10 -1.30 -15.26
N VAL A 48 4.83 -0.51 -16.29
CA VAL A 48 3.55 -0.44 -16.99
C VAL A 48 3.74 -1.06 -18.37
N ALA A 49 2.90 -2.03 -18.70
CA ALA A 49 2.84 -2.64 -20.02
C ALA A 49 1.44 -2.50 -20.58
N GLY A 50 1.30 -2.42 -21.89
CA GLY A 50 -0.01 -2.29 -22.52
C GLY A 50 -0.05 -2.78 -23.93
N ILE A 51 -1.23 -2.73 -24.50
CA ILE A 51 -1.55 -3.20 -25.83
C ILE A 51 -2.48 -2.19 -26.50
N ARG A 52 -2.17 -1.88 -27.75
CA ARG A 52 -3.03 -1.05 -28.59
C ARG A 52 -4.02 -1.95 -29.31
N SER A 53 -5.31 -1.71 -29.10
CA SER A 53 -6.38 -2.47 -29.74
C SER A 53 -7.54 -1.55 -30.10
N GLY A 54 -7.93 -1.50 -31.38
CA GLY A 54 -9.08 -0.71 -31.83
C GLY A 54 -8.99 0.79 -31.55
N GLY A 55 -7.78 1.37 -31.56
CA GLY A 55 -7.57 2.79 -31.30
C GLY A 55 -7.49 3.18 -29.81
N THR A 56 -7.69 2.25 -28.88
CA THR A 56 -7.53 2.49 -27.45
C THR A 56 -6.34 1.72 -26.90
N LEU A 57 -5.57 2.34 -26.01
CA LEU A 57 -4.49 1.69 -25.29
C LEU A 57 -5.00 1.13 -23.96
N ARG A 58 -4.88 -0.18 -23.78
CA ARG A 58 -5.18 -0.89 -22.53
C ARG A 58 -3.86 -1.24 -21.85
N TYR A 59 -3.76 -1.09 -20.54
CA TYR A 59 -2.51 -1.31 -19.81
C TYR A 59 -2.69 -2.09 -18.50
N VAL A 60 -1.57 -2.55 -17.97
CA VAL A 60 -1.44 -3.18 -16.66
C VAL A 60 -0.25 -2.57 -15.93
N PHE A 61 -0.38 -2.41 -14.61
CA PHE A 61 0.69 -2.03 -13.71
C PHE A 61 1.18 -3.26 -12.91
N VAL A 62 2.49 -3.33 -12.71
CA VAL A 62 3.15 -4.27 -11.79
C VAL A 62 4.20 -3.49 -10.98
N GLY A 63 4.11 -3.55 -9.65
CA GLY A 63 5.09 -2.97 -8.73
C GLY A 63 5.76 -4.00 -7.83
N ASN A 64 6.57 -3.51 -6.87
CA ASN A 64 7.25 -4.32 -5.86
C ASN A 64 8.12 -5.45 -6.44
N GLN A 65 8.90 -5.19 -7.48
CA GLN A 65 9.81 -6.17 -8.09
C GLN A 65 11.26 -5.96 -7.68
N THR A 66 12.07 -7.03 -7.62
CA THR A 66 13.48 -6.94 -7.17
C THR A 66 14.38 -6.17 -8.14
N SER A 67 13.96 -6.00 -9.39
CA SER A 67 14.71 -5.28 -10.40
C SER A 67 13.80 -4.85 -11.55
N MET A 68 14.22 -3.83 -12.29
CA MET A 68 13.51 -3.39 -13.51
C MET A 68 13.35 -4.52 -14.54
N ALA A 69 14.32 -5.42 -14.65
CA ALA A 69 14.24 -6.55 -15.57
C ALA A 69 13.08 -7.48 -15.19
N LYS A 70 12.93 -7.80 -13.90
CA LYS A 70 11.78 -8.59 -13.42
C LYS A 70 10.47 -7.83 -13.55
N ALA A 71 10.46 -6.52 -13.31
CA ALA A 71 9.28 -5.68 -13.50
C ALA A 71 8.77 -5.70 -14.94
N LYS A 72 9.65 -5.48 -15.91
CA LYS A 72 9.30 -5.55 -17.33
C LYS A 72 8.75 -6.93 -17.70
N LEU A 73 9.44 -7.99 -17.30
CA LEU A 73 9.01 -9.36 -17.63
C LEU A 73 7.65 -9.70 -17.00
N ALA A 74 7.44 -9.33 -15.73
CA ALA A 74 6.17 -9.53 -15.04
C ALA A 74 5.02 -8.72 -15.66
N ALA A 75 5.28 -7.46 -16.03
CA ALA A 75 4.29 -6.62 -16.70
C ALA A 75 3.90 -7.17 -18.08
N LEU A 76 4.85 -7.66 -18.89
CA LEU A 76 4.56 -8.31 -20.17
C LEU A 76 3.74 -9.58 -20.00
N ASN A 77 4.10 -10.45 -19.05
CA ASN A 77 3.36 -11.68 -18.79
C ASN A 77 1.93 -11.39 -18.32
N LYS A 78 1.76 -10.38 -17.45
CA LYS A 78 0.44 -9.91 -17.01
C LYS A 78 -0.37 -9.30 -18.16
N CYS A 79 0.26 -8.50 -19.01
CA CYS A 79 -0.40 -7.93 -20.19
C CYS A 79 -0.88 -9.04 -21.14
N ARG A 80 -0.02 -10.01 -21.47
CA ARG A 80 -0.37 -11.12 -22.38
C ARG A 80 -1.52 -11.97 -21.84
N SER A 81 -1.50 -12.27 -20.54
CA SER A 81 -2.55 -13.08 -19.90
C SER A 81 -3.88 -12.34 -19.76
N GLN A 82 -3.87 -11.04 -19.44
CA GLN A 82 -5.10 -10.28 -19.16
C GLN A 82 -5.68 -9.57 -20.40
N LEU A 83 -4.82 -9.15 -21.32
CA LEU A 83 -5.19 -8.29 -22.46
C LEU A 83 -4.94 -8.94 -23.82
N GLY A 84 -4.08 -9.96 -23.91
CA GLY A 84 -3.69 -10.63 -25.16
C GLY A 84 -4.65 -11.72 -25.67
N ALA A 85 -5.82 -11.89 -25.06
CA ALA A 85 -6.80 -12.89 -25.47
C ALA A 85 -7.57 -12.45 -26.73
N GLY A 86 -6.96 -12.59 -27.91
CA GLY A 86 -7.66 -12.41 -29.19
C GLY A 86 -6.77 -12.57 -30.43
N ARG A 87 -7.23 -13.33 -31.44
CA ARG A 87 -6.51 -13.65 -32.70
C ARG A 87 -6.25 -12.44 -33.63
N ARG A 88 -6.60 -11.21 -33.24
CA ARG A 88 -6.49 -9.99 -34.09
C ARG A 88 -6.04 -8.72 -33.37
N GLY A 89 -5.58 -8.77 -32.12
CA GLY A 89 -5.36 -7.55 -31.33
C GLY A 89 -3.97 -7.46 -30.74
N GLY A 90 -3.16 -6.52 -31.25
CA GLY A 90 -1.99 -5.86 -30.64
C GLY A 90 -0.83 -6.72 -30.11
N HIS A 91 0.36 -6.14 -30.02
CA HIS A 91 1.47 -6.73 -29.27
C HIS A 91 1.55 -6.04 -27.90
N CYS A 92 1.69 -6.82 -26.83
CA CYS A 92 1.96 -6.27 -25.50
C CYS A 92 3.38 -5.68 -25.48
N GLU A 93 3.49 -4.40 -25.14
CA GLU A 93 4.75 -3.66 -25.06
C GLU A 93 4.93 -3.01 -23.70
N ILE A 94 6.18 -2.70 -23.35
CA ILE A 94 6.49 -1.92 -22.15
C ILE A 94 6.30 -0.45 -22.47
N ILE A 95 5.42 0.21 -21.72
CA ILE A 95 5.17 1.65 -21.84
C ILE A 95 6.18 2.42 -20.99
N MET A 96 6.38 1.99 -19.75
CA MET A 96 7.34 2.62 -18.84
C MET A 96 7.82 1.60 -17.79
N ALA A 97 9.07 1.75 -17.34
CA ALA A 97 9.60 1.02 -16.19
C ALA A 97 10.57 1.91 -15.41
N GLY A 98 10.59 1.75 -14.10
CA GLY A 98 11.31 2.65 -13.21
C GLY A 98 11.61 1.98 -11.89
N ASN A 99 12.56 2.55 -11.15
CA ASN A 99 12.87 2.10 -9.81
C ASN A 99 12.12 2.96 -8.78
N GLY A 100 11.59 2.32 -7.74
CA GLY A 100 11.03 2.96 -6.56
C GLY A 100 12.09 3.35 -5.50
N PRO A 101 11.66 3.95 -4.38
CA PRO A 101 10.26 4.27 -4.06
C PRO A 101 9.77 5.44 -4.89
N ALA A 102 8.56 5.34 -5.47
CA ALA A 102 7.96 6.41 -6.27
C ALA A 102 6.43 6.27 -6.37
N TYR A 103 5.74 7.39 -6.52
CA TYR A 103 4.37 7.43 -7.01
C TYR A 103 4.38 7.26 -8.53
N TRP A 104 3.49 6.42 -9.02
CA TRP A 104 3.22 6.18 -10.42
C TRP A 104 1.85 6.76 -10.76
N SER A 105 1.75 7.49 -11.86
CA SER A 105 0.47 8.00 -12.35
C SER A 105 0.26 7.66 -13.81
N VAL A 106 -0.99 7.35 -14.15
CA VAL A 106 -1.48 7.23 -15.52
C VAL A 106 -2.66 8.18 -15.72
N VAL A 107 -2.57 9.01 -16.75
CA VAL A 107 -3.62 9.93 -17.20
C VAL A 107 -4.08 9.51 -18.59
N HIS A 108 -5.39 9.53 -18.81
CA HIS A 108 -5.99 9.14 -20.08
C HIS A 108 -6.34 10.36 -20.94
N ALA A 109 -6.10 10.22 -22.24
CA ALA A 109 -6.57 11.14 -23.26
C ALA A 109 -7.95 10.70 -23.78
N THR A 110 -8.72 11.64 -24.31
CA THR A 110 -10.04 11.39 -24.93
C THR A 110 -9.97 10.47 -26.14
N ASN A 111 -8.83 10.44 -26.83
CA ASN A 111 -8.56 9.56 -27.97
C ASN A 111 -8.06 8.16 -27.58
N GLY A 112 -7.97 7.84 -26.28
CA GLY A 112 -7.53 6.54 -25.79
C GLY A 112 -6.02 6.36 -25.67
N GLU A 113 -5.22 7.41 -25.94
CA GLU A 113 -3.80 7.46 -25.54
C GLU A 113 -3.67 7.67 -24.03
N ILE A 114 -2.47 7.41 -23.49
CA ILE A 114 -2.17 7.63 -22.08
C ILE A 114 -0.86 8.38 -21.90
N GLY A 115 -0.77 9.16 -20.83
CA GLY A 115 0.50 9.63 -20.27
C GLY A 115 0.82 8.87 -19.00
N VAL A 116 2.07 8.42 -18.88
CA VAL A 116 2.57 7.73 -17.69
C VAL A 116 3.75 8.51 -17.14
N ALA A 117 3.81 8.68 -15.82
CA ALA A 117 4.96 9.29 -15.16
C ALA A 117 5.18 8.73 -13.75
N LEU A 118 6.36 9.01 -13.22
CA LEU A 118 6.78 8.68 -11.87
C LEU A 118 7.23 9.96 -11.14
N GLY A 119 6.93 10.05 -9.85
CA GLY A 119 7.30 11.19 -9.03
C GLY A 119 7.57 10.80 -7.58
N ASP A 120 8.41 11.58 -6.91
CA ASP A 120 8.66 11.43 -5.47
C ASP A 120 7.39 11.82 -4.66
N GLU A 121 6.50 12.64 -5.24
CA GLU A 121 5.19 13.00 -4.70
C GLU A 121 4.04 12.62 -5.65
N GLU A 122 2.86 12.34 -5.08
CA GLU A 122 1.66 12.00 -5.86
C GLU A 122 1.28 13.11 -6.84
N ALA A 123 1.26 14.36 -6.36
CA ALA A 123 0.87 15.51 -7.18
C ALA A 123 1.84 15.72 -8.35
N ALA A 124 3.14 15.56 -8.11
CA ALA A 124 4.16 15.62 -9.16
C ALA A 124 3.97 14.50 -10.19
N ALA A 125 3.76 13.26 -9.76
CA ALA A 125 3.51 12.14 -10.66
C ALA A 125 2.27 12.37 -11.54
N VAL A 126 1.17 12.88 -10.96
CA VAL A 126 -0.06 13.19 -11.72
C VAL A 126 0.17 14.32 -12.72
N GLN A 127 0.83 15.40 -12.31
CA GLN A 127 1.09 16.54 -13.19
C GLN A 127 2.00 16.15 -14.36
N ASP A 128 3.07 15.39 -14.10
CA ASP A 128 3.98 14.94 -15.15
C ASP A 128 3.29 13.97 -16.11
N ALA A 129 2.47 13.05 -15.59
CA ALA A 129 1.69 12.15 -16.42
C ALA A 129 0.69 12.92 -17.31
N PHE A 130 0.09 13.98 -16.78
CA PHE A 130 -0.78 14.87 -17.54
C PHE A 130 -0.03 15.59 -18.67
N VAL A 131 1.15 16.15 -18.40
CA VAL A 131 2.00 16.80 -19.43
C VAL A 131 2.41 15.80 -20.52
N VAL A 132 2.75 14.56 -20.16
CA VAL A 132 3.03 13.50 -21.14
C VAL A 132 1.78 13.18 -21.96
N CYS A 133 0.63 13.06 -21.31
CA CYS A 133 -0.65 12.76 -21.96
C CYS A 133 -1.03 13.86 -22.99
N GLN A 134 -0.85 15.13 -22.64
CA GLN A 134 -1.18 16.27 -23.50
C GLN A 134 -0.45 16.28 -24.85
N ARG A 135 0.69 15.57 -24.95
CA ARG A 135 1.40 15.40 -26.23
C ARG A 135 0.66 14.47 -27.19
N GLY A 136 -0.19 13.59 -26.67
CA GLY A 136 -0.95 12.61 -27.43
C GLY A 136 -2.40 13.01 -27.70
N GLY A 137 -2.99 13.92 -26.92
CA GLY A 137 -4.37 14.36 -27.10
C GLY A 137 -4.89 15.23 -25.96
N GLU A 138 -6.21 15.45 -25.94
CA GLU A 138 -6.88 16.16 -24.85
C GLU A 138 -7.02 15.24 -23.63
N CYS A 139 -6.49 15.67 -22.48
CA CYS A 139 -6.40 14.85 -21.28
C CYS A 139 -7.11 15.52 -20.10
N SER A 140 -7.54 14.71 -19.12
CA SER A 140 -8.08 15.19 -17.85
C SER A 140 -7.46 14.45 -16.67
N ILE A 141 -7.09 15.19 -15.63
CA ILE A 141 -6.59 14.64 -14.36
C ILE A 141 -7.69 14.01 -13.49
N SER A 142 -8.97 14.24 -13.80
CA SER A 142 -10.10 13.79 -12.95
C SER A 142 -10.16 12.26 -12.80
N ASN A 143 -9.63 11.53 -13.78
CA ASN A 143 -9.59 10.06 -13.80
C ASN A 143 -8.14 9.53 -13.74
N ALA A 144 -7.22 10.30 -13.17
CA ALA A 144 -5.83 9.86 -12.99
C ALA A 144 -5.79 8.63 -12.07
N GLN A 145 -5.10 7.58 -12.51
CA GLN A 145 -4.85 6.40 -11.69
C GLN A 145 -3.47 6.49 -11.08
N VAL A 146 -3.40 6.36 -9.76
CA VAL A 146 -2.15 6.51 -9.00
C VAL A 146 -1.86 5.26 -8.18
N TRP A 147 -0.62 4.80 -8.22
CA TRP A 147 -0.11 3.73 -7.37
C TRP A 147 1.17 4.18 -6.68
N TYR A 148 1.40 3.73 -5.45
CA TYR A 148 2.69 3.91 -4.78
C TYR A 148 3.48 2.60 -4.86
N ASP A 149 4.66 2.65 -5.48
CA ASP A 149 5.63 1.55 -5.44
C ASP A 149 6.48 1.71 -4.18
N SER A 150 6.16 0.93 -3.15
CA SER A 150 6.78 0.99 -1.83
C SER A 150 8.24 0.54 -1.78
N GLY A 151 8.80 0.23 -2.93
CA GLY A 151 10.07 -0.44 -3.00
C GLY A 151 11.23 0.37 -2.40
N GLN A 152 12.04 -0.25 -1.54
CA GLN A 152 13.10 0.45 -0.82
C GLN A 152 14.38 0.55 -1.64
N ARG A 153 14.78 1.76 -2.00
CA ARG A 153 16.11 2.04 -2.56
C ARG A 153 17.10 2.32 -1.42
N PRO A 154 18.27 1.66 -1.37
CA PRO A 154 19.33 2.05 -0.44
C PRO A 154 19.64 3.55 -0.62
N GLY A 155 19.49 4.34 0.45
CA GLY A 155 19.83 5.76 0.46
C GLY A 155 18.72 6.75 0.04
N LYS A 156 17.52 6.30 -0.35
CA LYS A 156 16.35 7.20 -0.47
C LYS A 156 15.30 6.83 0.58
N ARG A 157 14.99 7.78 1.46
CA ARG A 157 13.86 7.66 2.40
C ARG A 157 12.57 7.55 1.57
N PRO A 158 11.64 6.64 1.91
CA PRO A 158 10.31 6.68 1.29
C PRO A 158 9.74 8.10 1.44
N PRO A 159 9.04 8.64 0.44
CA PRO A 159 8.35 9.90 0.60
C PRO A 159 7.53 9.84 1.88
N PRO A 160 7.48 10.94 2.66
CA PRO A 160 6.65 10.98 3.84
C PRO A 160 5.25 10.48 3.44
N PRO A 161 4.64 9.57 4.21
CA PRO A 161 3.26 9.18 3.95
C PRO A 161 2.48 10.46 3.79
N LYS A 162 1.69 10.54 2.71
CA LYS A 162 0.86 11.71 2.38
C LYS A 162 0.30 12.22 3.69
N ALA A 163 0.73 13.41 4.10
CA ALA A 163 0.38 13.93 5.42
C ALA A 163 -1.12 13.72 5.54
N ALA A 164 -1.55 12.94 6.55
CA ALA A 164 -2.96 12.79 6.83
C ALA A 164 -3.51 14.20 6.75
N GLN A 165 -4.42 14.44 5.79
CA GLN A 165 -4.87 15.78 5.41
C GLN A 165 -4.93 16.59 6.69
N ALA A 166 -4.11 17.65 6.77
CA ALA A 166 -3.89 18.42 7.99
C ALA A 166 -5.24 18.45 8.71
N PRO A 167 -5.34 17.88 9.93
CA PRO A 167 -6.63 17.61 10.55
C PRO A 167 -7.43 18.88 10.36
N GLN A 168 -8.49 18.80 9.54
CA GLN A 168 -9.30 19.97 9.21
C GLN A 168 -9.53 20.67 10.54
N PRO A 169 -9.20 21.98 10.65
CA PRO A 169 -9.05 22.67 11.92
C PRO A 169 -10.13 22.16 12.85
N GLN A 170 -9.74 21.39 13.87
CA GLN A 170 -10.65 20.58 14.66
C GLN A 170 -11.85 21.45 15.00
N CYS A 171 -12.95 21.23 14.28
CA CYS A 171 -14.14 21.99 14.55
C CYS A 171 -14.62 21.48 15.89
N ARG A 172 -14.26 22.19 16.95
CA ARG A 172 -14.92 22.01 18.23
C ARG A 172 -16.35 22.49 18.01
N ILE A 173 -17.25 21.55 17.81
CA ILE A 173 -18.68 21.79 17.92
C ILE A 173 -18.88 22.23 19.37
N PRO A 174 -19.41 23.43 19.63
CA PRO A 174 -19.70 23.87 20.99
C PRO A 174 -20.68 22.87 21.62
N THR A 175 -20.26 22.15 22.66
CA THR A 175 -21.16 21.27 23.41
C THR A 175 -22.21 22.14 24.10
N GLY A 176 -23.49 21.88 23.81
CA GLY A 176 -24.63 22.56 24.45
C GLY A 176 -25.33 23.64 23.63
N GLN A 177 -24.94 23.86 22.37
CA GLN A 177 -25.70 24.74 21.46
C GLN A 177 -26.37 23.93 20.34
N VAL A 178 -27.65 24.17 20.10
CA VAL A 178 -28.39 23.64 18.96
C VAL A 178 -27.95 24.42 17.72
N VAL A 179 -26.82 24.02 17.14
CA VAL A 179 -26.33 24.58 15.87
C VAL A 179 -27.11 23.91 14.75
N ARG A 180 -27.68 24.67 13.80
CA ARG A 180 -28.38 24.02 12.68
C ARG A 180 -27.37 23.22 11.87
N MET A 181 -27.78 22.02 11.47
CA MET A 181 -26.95 21.07 10.74
C MET A 181 -27.67 20.58 9.49
N GLN A 182 -26.92 20.39 8.42
CA GLN A 182 -27.38 19.76 7.20
C GLN A 182 -26.61 18.46 6.99
N THR A 183 -27.31 17.34 6.87
CA THR A 183 -26.70 16.02 6.64
C THR A 183 -26.99 15.57 5.21
N ARG A 184 -25.95 15.20 4.47
CA ARG A 184 -26.06 14.63 3.11
C ARG A 184 -25.39 13.26 3.10
N CYS A 185 -26.12 12.24 2.66
CA CYS A 185 -25.62 10.87 2.65
C CYS A 185 -25.72 10.24 1.26
N THR A 186 -24.72 9.45 0.90
CA THR A 186 -24.68 8.64 -0.32
C THR A 186 -24.23 7.23 0.05
N ASN A 187 -25.11 6.23 -0.09
CA ASN A 187 -24.81 4.81 0.19
C ASN A 187 -24.20 4.52 1.58
N GLY A 188 -24.56 5.30 2.60
CA GLY A 188 -24.05 5.14 3.97
C GLY A 188 -22.87 6.05 4.29
N ASP A 189 -22.24 6.70 3.31
CA ASP A 189 -21.24 7.74 3.54
C ASP A 189 -21.92 9.09 3.71
N CYS A 190 -21.84 9.66 4.91
CA CYS A 190 -22.52 10.90 5.27
C CYS A 190 -21.54 12.04 5.53
N VAL A 191 -21.96 13.24 5.13
CA VAL A 191 -21.32 14.51 5.45
C VAL A 191 -22.33 15.38 6.18
N ARG A 192 -21.99 15.81 7.40
CA ARG A 192 -22.79 16.73 8.21
C ARG A 192 -22.11 18.09 8.27
N THR A 193 -22.78 19.09 7.71
CA THR A 193 -22.33 20.48 7.67
C THR A 193 -23.06 21.28 8.75
N TYR A 194 -22.32 21.95 9.62
CA TYR A 194 -22.84 22.82 10.67
C TYR A 194 -22.81 24.29 10.21
N GLU A 195 -23.65 25.15 10.81
CA GLU A 195 -23.72 26.59 10.46
C GLU A 195 -22.39 27.35 10.55
N ASN A 196 -21.45 26.90 11.39
CA ASN A 196 -20.12 27.47 11.48
C ASN A 196 -19.19 27.07 10.31
N GLY A 197 -19.74 26.47 9.25
CA GLY A 197 -19.01 26.00 8.08
C GLY A 197 -18.28 24.68 8.32
N CYS A 198 -18.42 24.06 9.50
CA CYS A 198 -17.74 22.82 9.76
C CYS A 198 -18.39 21.63 9.06
N THR A 199 -17.59 20.74 8.48
CA THR A 199 -18.06 19.47 7.93
C THR A 199 -17.48 18.27 8.67
N VAL A 200 -18.33 17.37 9.14
CA VAL A 200 -17.93 16.07 9.71
C VAL A 200 -18.32 14.96 8.75
N ARG A 201 -17.39 14.07 8.45
CA ARG A 201 -17.64 12.86 7.66
C ARG A 201 -17.81 11.67 8.60
N PHE A 202 -18.85 10.89 8.40
CA PHE A 202 -19.13 9.69 9.19
C PHE A 202 -19.89 8.67 8.36
N GLN A 203 -19.83 7.41 8.77
CA GLN A 203 -20.63 6.35 8.18
C GLN A 203 -21.95 6.25 8.94
N ALA A 204 -23.08 6.28 8.22
CA ALA A 204 -24.39 6.05 8.81
C ALA A 204 -24.47 4.64 9.41
N ALA A 205 -25.30 4.48 10.44
CA ALA A 205 -25.57 3.16 10.98
C ALA A 205 -26.41 2.35 9.96
N ARG A 206 -26.12 1.06 9.83
CA ARG A 206 -26.92 0.14 9.01
C ARG A 206 -27.98 -0.51 9.89
N CYS A 207 -29.21 -0.04 9.79
CA CYS A 207 -30.30 -0.43 10.68
C CYS A 207 -31.25 -1.38 9.95
N LEU A 208 -31.75 -2.39 10.66
CA LEU A 208 -32.83 -3.24 10.15
C LEU A 208 -34.16 -2.50 10.33
N ASP A 209 -34.80 -2.15 9.23
CA ASP A 209 -36.16 -1.65 9.24
C ASP A 209 -37.11 -2.83 9.46
N ARG A 210 -37.80 -2.85 10.61
CA ARG A 210 -38.70 -3.94 11.01
C ARG A 210 -39.98 -3.99 10.18
N GLU A 211 -40.39 -2.86 9.59
CA GLU A 211 -41.61 -2.81 8.78
C GLU A 211 -41.37 -3.45 7.41
N THR A 212 -40.20 -3.19 6.82
CA THR A 212 -39.86 -3.67 5.48
C THR A 212 -38.95 -4.91 5.50
N ASN A 213 -38.42 -5.31 6.67
CA ASN A 213 -37.36 -6.33 6.82
C ASN A 213 -36.13 -6.06 5.95
N THR A 214 -35.83 -4.79 5.65
CA THR A 214 -34.66 -4.41 4.84
C THR A 214 -33.65 -3.61 5.64
N TYR A 215 -32.38 -3.69 5.26
CA TYR A 215 -31.32 -2.90 5.89
C TYR A 215 -31.24 -1.52 5.24
N VAL A 216 -31.42 -0.47 6.03
CA VAL A 216 -31.42 0.92 5.59
C VAL A 216 -30.35 1.71 6.35
N TRP A 217 -29.67 2.62 5.66
CA TRP A 217 -28.69 3.52 6.26
C TRP A 217 -29.38 4.68 6.99
N ARG A 218 -29.17 4.79 8.31
CA ARG A 218 -29.72 5.87 9.14
C ARG A 218 -28.61 6.78 9.69
N PRO A 219 -28.59 8.08 9.35
CA PRO A 219 -27.52 9.01 9.74
C PRO A 219 -27.54 9.43 11.22
N ASN A 220 -28.65 9.22 11.92
CA ASN A 220 -28.81 9.60 13.32
C ASN A 220 -28.64 8.42 14.28
N GLY A 221 -28.30 7.24 13.76
CA GLY A 221 -28.30 5.99 14.51
C GLY A 221 -29.53 5.14 14.18
N CYS A 222 -29.55 3.93 14.72
CA CYS A 222 -30.75 3.12 14.74
C CYS A 222 -31.52 3.57 15.98
N ASP A 223 -32.52 4.42 15.79
CA ASP A 223 -33.43 4.74 16.88
C ASP A 223 -34.09 3.43 17.33
N ASP A 224 -33.80 3.00 18.55
CA ASP A 224 -34.64 2.05 19.27
C ASP A 224 -35.83 2.87 19.76
N ASP A 225 -36.95 2.84 19.03
CA ASP A 225 -38.22 3.35 19.53
C ASP A 225 -38.52 2.66 20.87
N SER A 226 -38.33 3.38 21.98
CA SER A 226 -38.90 3.08 23.30
C SER A 226 -39.98 4.10 23.60
#